data_AF-A0AAE0L2Z3-F1
#
_entry.id   AF-A0AAE0L2Z3-F1
#
_cell.length_a   1.000
_cell.length_b   1.000
_cell.length_c   1.000
_cell.angle_alpha   90.00
_cell.angle_beta   90.00
_cell.angle_gamma   90.00
#
_symmetry.space_group_name_H-M   'P 1'
#
loop_
_entity.id
_entity.type
_entity.pdbx_description
1 polymer ?
#
loop_
_entity_poly.entity_id
_entity_poly.type
_entity_poly.pdbx_seq_one_letter_code
_entity_poly.pdbx_strand_id
1 'polypeptide(L)'
;MSFVHAAGNLMVPRISHQTLIDNVPKPTRLPPARHQTGMPPRRTAKASAAVVDENASVDFTQLKKVQQERDVLADQNSSLANQLAALTEKLSQVELKNEGQKKKIDSLKKTKGFEPQIAALPTQVSAQDGKKEDDNKPKRAITAYLYFSNAHREQTREENPAATFGEVQKLLSEKWKVVTPEEQATFEELAAKDALRYKAEMEEYNKVQATLNHEKSALELLQRQQEQELALELLRQYQAHQQEVEQLKPNKKEEDPDKPKRAQTAFLFYSTQRRKELAEKKIPFGELAKQIGEEWTKLSDKKKKPFEALAEKEAARYAEEMVVYTEKKQAEQEVAKQEAAEAQATMLTEALKLADEKNKSDTMLTEAAQLLKQKEKDDLALKKEQRAQKKAIKDAHPKRPGSAYVLWGQEERVNIKKEFPELPSAEVTKMLNERWKAVPEDKRAPYQEKAMNSMAQYHVDMAKFVSENPEISIQQTIADDGANNDTASSGASVS
;
A
#
# COMPACT_ATOMS: atom_id res chain seq x y z
N MET A 1 -9.63 -68.94 38.30
CA MET A 1 -10.45 -67.72 38.19
C MET A 1 -9.70 -66.71 37.34
N SER A 2 -10.23 -66.48 36.14
CA SER A 2 -9.97 -65.48 35.09
C SER A 2 -9.22 -64.20 35.49
N PHE A 3 -8.35 -63.56 34.69
CA PHE A 3 -7.77 -63.81 33.37
C PHE A 3 -6.45 -62.98 33.29
N VAL A 4 -5.43 -63.56 32.66
CA VAL A 4 -4.03 -63.11 32.57
C VAL A 4 -3.87 -61.96 31.57
N HIS A 5 -3.09 -60.92 31.89
CA HIS A 5 -2.54 -59.96 30.91
C HIS A 5 -1.04 -60.20 30.75
N ALA A 6 -0.65 -60.57 29.54
CA ALA A 6 0.73 -60.76 29.11
C ALA A 6 0.94 -60.15 27.71
N ALA A 7 2.22 -59.89 27.41
CA ALA A 7 2.83 -59.45 26.16
C ALA A 7 2.81 -57.94 25.89
N GLY A 8 3.88 -57.31 25.40
CA GLY A 8 5.13 -57.85 24.88
C GLY A 8 6.09 -56.72 24.48
N ASN A 9 7.38 -57.02 24.65
CA ASN A 9 8.57 -56.25 24.31
C ASN A 9 8.80 -56.21 22.78
N LEU A 10 9.40 -55.15 22.21
CA LEU A 10 10.23 -55.11 20.96
C LEU A 10 10.39 -53.64 20.49
N MET A 11 11.56 -52.99 20.57
CA MET A 11 12.76 -53.06 19.71
C MET A 11 12.59 -52.40 18.32
N VAL A 12 13.48 -51.43 18.05
CA VAL A 12 13.68 -50.64 16.81
C VAL A 12 14.34 -51.48 15.70
N PRO A 13 14.10 -51.16 14.41
CA PRO A 13 15.20 -50.88 13.46
C PRO A 13 14.87 -49.68 12.54
N ARG A 14 15.72 -48.66 12.36
CA ARG A 14 16.94 -48.52 11.51
C ARG A 14 16.66 -48.59 10.00
N ILE A 15 17.38 -47.71 9.26
CA ILE A 15 17.64 -47.59 7.79
C ILE A 15 16.99 -46.31 7.22
N SER A 16 17.63 -45.46 6.42
CA SER A 16 19.03 -45.19 6.06
C SER A 16 19.03 -43.90 5.22
N HIS A 17 20.18 -43.24 5.23
CA HIS A 17 20.59 -42.06 4.47
C HIS A 17 20.04 -41.93 3.05
N GLN A 18 19.59 -40.71 2.69
CA GLN A 18 20.03 -40.06 1.46
C GLN A 18 19.95 -38.54 1.60
N THR A 19 21.08 -37.91 1.34
CA THR A 19 21.32 -36.47 1.17
C THR A 19 20.42 -35.88 0.07
N LEU A 20 19.80 -34.72 0.30
CA LEU A 20 19.40 -33.84 -0.80
C LEU A 20 19.88 -32.41 -0.54
N ILE A 21 20.81 -32.03 -1.40
CA ILE A 21 21.46 -30.74 -1.58
C ILE A 21 20.44 -29.72 -2.13
N ASP A 22 20.56 -28.49 -1.65
CA ASP A 22 20.20 -27.18 -2.22
C ASP A 22 19.03 -27.07 -3.22
N ASN A 23 18.03 -26.25 -2.85
CA ASN A 23 17.17 -25.58 -3.83
C ASN A 23 17.06 -24.08 -3.51
N VAL A 24 18.09 -23.35 -3.95
CA VAL A 24 18.06 -21.90 -4.16
C VAL A 24 17.48 -21.66 -5.56
N PRO A 25 16.42 -20.84 -5.75
CA PRO A 25 15.95 -20.51 -7.08
C PRO A 25 16.92 -19.55 -7.78
N LYS A 26 17.46 -19.99 -8.93
CA LYS A 26 18.32 -19.18 -9.84
C LYS A 26 17.48 -18.23 -10.73
N PRO A 27 18.06 -17.09 -11.13
CA PRO A 27 17.44 -16.12 -12.04
C PRO A 27 17.49 -16.56 -13.51
N THR A 28 16.39 -16.35 -14.23
CA THR A 28 16.22 -16.69 -15.65
C THR A 28 17.07 -15.80 -16.56
N ARG A 29 17.89 -16.43 -17.41
CA ARG A 29 18.75 -15.82 -18.43
C ARG A 29 17.97 -15.49 -19.71
N LEU A 30 18.22 -14.31 -20.28
CA LEU A 30 17.84 -13.92 -21.64
C LEU A 30 18.62 -14.75 -22.69
N PRO A 31 18.05 -15.02 -23.88
CA PRO A 31 18.75 -15.75 -24.95
C PRO A 31 19.74 -14.85 -25.72
N PRO A 32 20.86 -15.42 -26.24
CA PRO A 32 21.93 -14.64 -26.88
C PRO A 32 21.65 -14.28 -28.34
N ALA A 33 22.20 -13.12 -28.72
CA ALA A 33 22.22 -12.59 -30.08
C ALA A 33 22.97 -13.53 -31.05
N ARG A 34 22.32 -13.82 -32.19
CA ARG A 34 22.91 -14.57 -33.29
C ARG A 34 23.70 -13.60 -34.19
N HIS A 35 25.01 -13.78 -34.25
CA HIS A 35 25.86 -13.18 -35.27
C HIS A 35 25.40 -13.65 -36.67
N GLN A 36 25.11 -12.70 -37.55
CA GLN A 36 25.22 -12.90 -39.00
C GLN A 36 26.20 -11.87 -39.56
N THR A 37 27.38 -12.38 -39.89
CA THR A 37 28.35 -11.81 -40.82
C THR A 37 27.77 -11.84 -42.23
N GLY A 38 27.83 -10.73 -42.97
CA GLY A 38 27.48 -10.72 -44.40
C GLY A 38 27.16 -9.33 -44.96
N MET A 39 28.20 -8.56 -45.26
CA MET A 39 28.11 -7.44 -46.21
C MET A 39 28.10 -8.03 -47.63
N PRO A 40 27.19 -7.61 -48.53
CA PRO A 40 27.64 -6.89 -49.75
C PRO A 40 26.56 -5.90 -50.28
N PRO A 41 26.76 -5.24 -51.43
CA PRO A 41 27.50 -4.00 -51.57
C PRO A 41 26.61 -2.80 -51.89
N ARG A 42 27.19 -1.62 -51.65
CA ARG A 42 26.70 -0.29 -52.01
C ARG A 42 26.40 -0.20 -53.52
N ARG A 43 25.12 -0.14 -53.89
CA ARG A 43 24.68 0.27 -55.23
C ARG A 43 24.46 1.77 -55.27
N THR A 44 25.18 2.42 -56.17
CA THR A 44 25.11 3.84 -56.49
C THR A 44 23.85 4.18 -57.30
N ALA A 45 23.36 5.41 -57.07
CA ALA A 45 22.59 6.27 -57.97
C ALA A 45 21.16 5.85 -58.36
N LYS A 46 20.17 6.66 -57.96
CA LYS A 46 19.58 7.68 -58.85
C LYS A 46 18.62 8.58 -58.08
N ALA A 47 18.83 9.88 -58.24
CA ALA A 47 17.81 10.89 -57.97
C ALA A 47 16.59 10.63 -58.86
N SER A 48 15.41 10.70 -58.26
CA SER A 48 14.15 11.02 -58.95
C SER A 48 13.30 11.78 -57.95
N ALA A 49 13.10 13.05 -58.27
CA ALA A 49 12.26 13.97 -57.53
C ALA A 49 10.80 13.52 -57.59
N ALA A 50 10.10 13.61 -56.46
CA ALA A 50 8.66 13.75 -56.46
C ALA A 50 8.25 14.48 -55.16
N VAL A 51 7.88 15.74 -55.37
CA VAL A 51 6.77 16.45 -54.72
C VAL A 51 6.77 16.48 -53.19
N VAL A 52 7.10 17.67 -52.70
CA VAL A 52 6.82 18.16 -51.36
C VAL A 52 5.31 18.02 -51.10
N ASP A 53 4.94 17.19 -50.14
CA ASP A 53 3.62 17.22 -49.52
C ASP A 53 3.79 17.90 -48.14
N GLU A 54 3.56 19.21 -48.12
CA GLU A 54 3.45 20.02 -46.91
C GLU A 54 2.15 19.64 -46.19
N ASN A 55 2.16 18.57 -45.37
CA ASN A 55 1.26 18.44 -44.22
C ASN A 55 1.55 17.25 -43.27
N ALA A 56 2.78 16.75 -43.21
CA ALA A 56 3.21 15.80 -42.16
C ALA A 56 3.97 16.47 -40.99
N SER A 57 3.66 17.75 -40.70
CA SER A 57 4.26 18.50 -39.58
C SER A 57 3.35 18.51 -38.35
N VAL A 58 2.98 17.34 -37.88
CA VAL A 58 2.53 17.12 -36.50
C VAL A 58 3.31 15.87 -36.04
N ASP A 59 4.22 15.85 -35.08
CA ASP A 59 4.78 16.87 -34.20
C ASP A 59 5.96 16.18 -33.48
N PHE A 60 7.10 16.04 -34.17
CA PHE A 60 8.29 15.37 -33.62
C PHE A 60 8.79 16.06 -32.34
N THR A 61 8.53 17.36 -32.23
CA THR A 61 8.75 18.18 -31.04
C THR A 61 7.89 17.72 -29.86
N GLN A 62 6.62 17.41 -30.07
CA GLN A 62 5.76 16.94 -28.98
C GLN A 62 5.90 15.47 -28.67
N LEU A 63 6.29 14.62 -29.63
CA LEU A 63 6.72 13.26 -29.29
C LEU A 63 7.95 13.29 -28.38
N LYS A 64 8.95 14.15 -28.67
CA LYS A 64 10.10 14.36 -27.78
C LYS A 64 9.69 14.92 -26.42
N LYS A 65 8.74 15.85 -26.39
CA LYS A 65 8.25 16.44 -25.13
C LYS A 65 7.54 15.40 -24.26
N VAL A 66 6.67 14.58 -24.85
CA VAL A 66 6.00 13.47 -24.17
C VAL A 66 7.00 12.41 -23.70
N GLN A 67 8.03 12.09 -24.50
CA GLN A 67 9.11 11.19 -24.08
C GLN A 67 9.86 11.74 -22.86
N GLN A 68 10.21 13.02 -22.91
CA GLN A 68 10.94 13.71 -21.85
C GLN A 68 10.10 13.83 -20.57
N GLU A 69 8.81 14.12 -20.68
CA GLU A 69 7.87 14.09 -19.55
C GLU A 69 7.73 12.69 -18.96
N ARG A 70 7.71 11.65 -19.79
CA ARG A 70 7.67 10.25 -19.33
C ARG A 70 8.93 9.85 -18.57
N ASP A 71 10.10 10.29 -19.03
CA ASP A 71 11.38 10.00 -18.38
C ASP A 71 11.51 10.75 -17.05
N VAL A 72 11.07 12.02 -16.99
CA VAL A 72 10.99 12.80 -15.74
C VAL A 72 10.04 12.14 -14.74
N LEU A 73 8.89 11.65 -15.20
CA LEU A 73 7.94 10.92 -14.35
C LEU A 73 8.50 9.57 -13.88
N ALA A 74 9.30 8.88 -14.70
CA ALA A 74 9.96 7.65 -14.32
C ALA A 74 11.02 7.90 -13.23
N ASP A 75 11.80 8.98 -13.36
CA ASP A 75 12.79 9.39 -12.37
C ASP A 75 12.14 9.81 -11.05
N GLN A 76 11.04 10.58 -11.11
CA GLN A 76 10.25 10.97 -9.94
C GLN A 76 9.66 9.74 -9.23
N ASN A 77 9.13 8.77 -9.97
CA ASN A 77 8.61 7.52 -9.41
C ASN A 77 9.72 6.67 -8.77
N SER A 78 10.92 6.63 -9.36
CA SER A 78 12.06 5.92 -8.75
C SER A 78 12.54 6.60 -7.46
N SER A 79 12.53 7.94 -7.43
CA SER A 79 12.86 8.74 -6.25
C SER A 79 11.85 8.51 -5.12
N LEU A 80 10.56 8.54 -5.43
CA LEU A 80 9.48 8.21 -4.48
C LEU A 80 9.58 6.78 -3.97
N ALA A 81 9.91 5.80 -4.82
CA ALA A 81 10.11 4.42 -4.39
C ALA A 81 11.29 4.28 -3.42
N ASN A 82 12.39 4.99 -3.67
CA ASN A 82 13.54 5.02 -2.76
C ASN A 82 13.22 5.72 -1.43
N GLN A 83 12.43 6.79 -1.46
CA GLN A 83 11.94 7.46 -0.24
C GLN A 83 11.01 6.57 0.57
N LEU A 84 10.10 5.84 -0.08
CA LEU A 84 9.22 4.86 0.57
C LEU A 84 10.01 3.70 1.19
N ALA A 85 11.04 3.19 0.49
CA ALA A 85 11.91 2.14 1.02
C ALA A 85 12.67 2.64 2.27
N ALA A 86 13.21 3.86 2.24
CA ALA A 86 13.89 4.46 3.38
C ALA A 86 12.95 4.71 4.59
N LEU A 87 11.71 5.14 4.34
CA LEU A 87 10.70 5.30 5.38
C LEU A 87 10.26 3.96 5.98
N THR A 88 10.13 2.93 5.15
CA THR A 88 9.80 1.56 5.58
C THR A 88 10.91 0.96 6.45
N GLU A 89 12.17 1.19 6.10
CA GLU A 89 13.31 0.77 6.91
C GLU A 89 13.37 1.52 8.25
N LYS A 90 13.12 2.83 8.25
CA LYS A 90 13.00 3.61 9.49
C LYS A 90 11.86 3.12 10.38
N LEU A 91 10.70 2.78 9.80
CA LEU A 91 9.57 2.18 10.52
C LEU A 91 9.92 0.84 11.15
N SER A 92 10.58 -0.05 10.39
CA SER A 92 11.10 -1.33 10.89
C SER A 92 12.08 -1.15 12.06
N GLN A 93 12.99 -0.18 11.97
CA GLN A 93 13.91 0.12 13.08
C GLN A 93 13.20 0.66 14.32
N VAL A 94 12.14 1.46 14.14
CA VAL A 94 11.30 1.95 15.25
C VAL A 94 10.51 0.80 15.88
N GLU A 95 10.00 -0.13 15.08
CA GLU A 95 9.30 -1.32 15.58
C GLU A 95 10.23 -2.25 16.37
N LEU A 96 11.45 -2.49 15.90
CA LEU A 96 12.48 -3.24 16.63
C LEU A 96 12.88 -2.55 17.95
N LYS A 97 13.03 -1.22 17.95
CA LYS A 97 13.29 -0.44 19.17
C LYS A 97 12.13 -0.53 20.16
N ASN A 98 10.89 -0.42 19.68
CA ASN A 98 9.68 -0.55 20.50
C ASN A 98 9.55 -1.98 21.06
N GLU A 99 9.90 -3.01 20.30
CA GLU A 99 9.86 -4.40 20.76
C GLU A 99 10.96 -4.69 21.80
N GLY A 100 12.14 -4.08 21.65
CA GLY A 100 13.20 -4.08 22.67
C GLY A 100 12.78 -3.36 23.95
N GLN A 101 12.10 -2.22 23.84
CA GLN A 101 11.52 -1.49 24.97
C GLN A 101 10.39 -2.28 25.64
N LYS A 102 9.52 -2.95 24.86
CA LYS A 102 8.45 -3.84 25.35
C LYS A 102 9.00 -5.03 26.13
N LYS A 103 10.05 -5.69 25.63
CA LYS A 103 10.77 -6.76 26.36
C LYS A 103 11.41 -6.25 27.65
N LYS A 104 11.92 -5.01 27.64
CA LYS A 104 12.48 -4.37 28.84
C LYS A 104 11.39 -4.04 29.85
N ILE A 105 10.24 -3.52 29.41
CA ILE A 105 9.04 -3.30 30.23
C ILE A 105 8.51 -4.61 30.82
N ASP A 106 8.44 -5.69 30.04
CA ASP A 106 7.98 -7.00 30.54
C ASP A 106 8.99 -7.67 31.49
N SER A 107 10.29 -7.39 31.32
CA SER A 107 11.31 -7.78 32.31
C SER A 107 11.22 -6.97 33.61
N LEU A 108 10.84 -5.69 33.53
CA LEU A 108 10.62 -4.79 34.66
C LEU A 108 9.32 -5.09 35.42
N LYS A 109 8.27 -5.56 34.72
CA LYS A 109 7.05 -6.11 35.35
C LYS A 109 7.30 -7.39 36.17
N LYS A 110 8.41 -8.10 35.91
CA LYS A 110 8.80 -9.32 36.66
C LYS A 110 9.64 -9.04 37.91
N THR A 111 10.16 -7.82 38.08
CA THR A 111 10.85 -7.43 39.33
C THR A 111 9.81 -7.01 40.37
N LYS A 112 9.69 -7.79 41.45
CA LYS A 112 8.77 -7.55 42.59
C LYS A 112 8.98 -6.14 43.15
N GLY A 113 8.08 -5.20 42.85
CA GLY A 113 8.10 -3.85 43.43
C GLY A 113 7.37 -2.77 42.63
N PHE A 114 7.06 -2.97 41.35
CA PHE A 114 6.31 -2.00 40.55
C PHE A 114 4.95 -2.58 40.13
N GLU A 115 3.89 -2.23 40.87
CA GLU A 115 2.50 -2.48 40.48
C GLU A 115 1.89 -1.19 39.93
N PRO A 116 1.92 -0.98 38.60
CA PRO A 116 1.22 0.15 38.01
C PRO A 116 -0.30 -0.09 38.12
N GLN A 117 -1.01 0.84 38.77
CA GLN A 117 -2.48 0.88 38.76
C GLN A 117 -2.94 1.35 37.38
N ILE A 118 -3.02 0.42 36.43
CA ILE A 118 -3.62 0.67 35.12
C ILE A 118 -4.70 -0.38 34.92
N ALA A 119 -5.95 0.06 34.75
CA ALA A 119 -7.03 -0.80 34.29
C ALA A 119 -6.63 -1.34 32.90
N ALA A 120 -6.33 -2.63 32.81
CA ALA A 120 -5.94 -3.27 31.58
C ALA A 120 -7.02 -3.04 30.50
N LEU A 121 -6.64 -2.43 29.38
CA LEU A 121 -7.46 -2.48 28.17
C LEU A 121 -7.63 -3.96 27.77
N PRO A 122 -8.85 -4.40 27.43
CA PRO A 122 -9.13 -5.80 27.12
C PRO A 122 -8.29 -6.22 25.92
N THR A 123 -7.33 -7.11 26.17
CA THR A 123 -6.54 -7.77 25.14
C THR A 123 -7.49 -8.65 24.34
N GLN A 124 -7.87 -8.21 23.14
CA GLN A 124 -8.65 -9.05 22.23
C GLN A 124 -7.78 -10.20 21.72
N VAL A 125 -8.38 -11.38 21.82
CA VAL A 125 -7.79 -12.69 21.62
C VAL A 125 -7.39 -12.88 20.16
N SER A 126 -6.23 -13.51 19.97
CA SER A 126 -5.67 -13.93 18.69
C SER A 126 -6.70 -14.56 17.75
N ALA A 127 -6.65 -14.12 16.50
CA ALA A 127 -7.39 -14.62 15.36
C ALA A 127 -7.31 -16.16 15.23
N GLN A 128 -8.47 -16.79 15.07
CA GLN A 128 -8.55 -18.12 14.48
C GLN A 128 -8.60 -17.97 12.96
N ASP A 129 -7.52 -18.37 12.32
CA ASP A 129 -7.41 -18.60 10.88
C ASP A 129 -8.38 -19.71 10.45
N GLY A 130 -9.50 -19.27 9.89
CA GLY A 130 -10.35 -20.08 9.03
C GLY A 130 -10.95 -19.14 8.01
N LYS A 131 -10.38 -19.11 6.80
CA LYS A 131 -10.81 -18.25 5.70
C LYS A 131 -12.22 -18.65 5.26
N LYS A 132 -13.24 -18.23 6.01
CA LYS A 132 -14.62 -18.21 5.56
C LYS A 132 -14.71 -17.08 4.56
N GLU A 133 -15.06 -17.39 3.32
CA GLU A 133 -15.44 -16.35 2.37
C GLU A 133 -16.57 -15.52 3.00
N ASP A 134 -16.50 -14.19 2.85
CA ASP A 134 -17.45 -13.26 3.46
C ASP A 134 -18.89 -13.69 3.11
N ASP A 135 -19.65 -14.12 4.12
CA ASP A 135 -21.02 -14.62 3.96
C ASP A 135 -21.94 -13.57 3.32
N ASN A 136 -21.57 -12.28 3.36
CA ASN A 136 -22.32 -11.17 2.80
C ASN A 136 -21.91 -10.79 1.37
N LYS A 137 -20.96 -11.53 0.76
CA LYS A 137 -20.57 -11.31 -0.62
C LYS A 137 -21.70 -11.73 -1.57
N PRO A 138 -22.13 -10.84 -2.51
CA PRO A 138 -23.13 -11.17 -3.50
C PRO A 138 -22.78 -12.45 -4.28
N LYS A 139 -23.77 -13.33 -4.44
CA LYS A 139 -23.61 -14.55 -5.24
C LYS A 139 -23.53 -14.20 -6.73
N ARG A 140 -22.63 -14.86 -7.45
CA ARG A 140 -22.38 -14.64 -8.89
C ARG A 140 -23.67 -14.71 -9.71
N ALA A 141 -23.70 -13.94 -10.79
CA ALA A 141 -24.80 -13.97 -11.75
C ALA A 141 -25.00 -15.37 -12.35
N ILE A 142 -26.25 -15.79 -12.45
CA ILE A 142 -26.71 -17.03 -13.04
C ILE A 142 -26.75 -16.88 -14.57
N THR A 143 -26.17 -17.83 -15.29
CA THR A 143 -26.12 -17.83 -16.76
C THR A 143 -27.41 -18.40 -17.36
N ALA A 144 -27.66 -18.11 -18.64
CA ALA A 144 -28.86 -18.56 -19.35
C ALA A 144 -29.04 -20.09 -19.28
N TYR A 145 -27.95 -20.84 -19.50
CA TYR A 145 -27.94 -22.29 -19.36
C TYR A 145 -28.26 -22.76 -17.92
N LEU A 146 -27.79 -22.06 -16.88
CA LEU A 146 -28.10 -22.46 -15.51
C LEU A 146 -29.58 -22.22 -15.17
N TYR A 147 -30.19 -21.14 -15.66
CA TYR A 147 -31.63 -20.93 -15.52
C TYR A 147 -32.43 -22.03 -16.25
N PHE A 148 -32.03 -22.37 -17.47
CA PHE A 148 -32.61 -23.48 -18.21
C PHE A 148 -32.45 -24.82 -17.48
N SER A 149 -31.23 -25.10 -17.00
CA SER A 149 -30.90 -26.32 -16.25
C SER A 149 -31.73 -26.41 -14.98
N ASN A 150 -31.87 -25.33 -14.21
CA ASN A 150 -32.68 -25.31 -12.98
C ASN A 150 -34.17 -25.54 -13.27
N ALA A 151 -34.71 -24.94 -14.32
CA ALA A 151 -36.12 -25.09 -14.70
C ALA A 151 -36.46 -26.51 -15.18
N HIS A 152 -35.54 -27.15 -15.92
CA HIS A 152 -35.79 -28.45 -16.55
C HIS A 152 -35.18 -29.64 -15.79
N ARG A 153 -34.42 -29.40 -14.71
CA ARG A 153 -33.74 -30.44 -13.95
C ARG A 153 -34.70 -31.40 -13.27
N GLU A 154 -35.78 -30.87 -12.71
CA GLU A 154 -36.79 -31.70 -12.03
C GLU A 154 -37.55 -32.56 -13.04
N GLN A 155 -37.99 -31.98 -14.15
CA GLN A 155 -38.62 -32.70 -15.26
C GLN A 155 -37.71 -33.80 -15.84
N THR A 156 -36.44 -33.49 -16.10
CA THR A 156 -35.50 -34.47 -16.66
C THR A 156 -35.18 -35.60 -15.68
N ARG A 157 -35.24 -35.33 -14.37
CA ARG A 157 -35.09 -36.34 -13.31
C ARG A 157 -36.32 -37.24 -13.19
N GLU A 158 -37.53 -36.69 -13.37
CA GLU A 158 -38.77 -37.47 -13.36
C GLU A 158 -38.94 -38.34 -14.61
N GLU A 159 -38.51 -37.85 -15.77
CA GLU A 159 -38.46 -38.63 -17.02
C GLU A 159 -37.40 -39.73 -16.96
N ASN A 160 -36.36 -39.55 -16.15
CA ASN A 160 -35.24 -40.49 -16.01
C ASN A 160 -34.95 -40.80 -14.53
N PRO A 161 -35.87 -41.46 -13.81
CA PRO A 161 -35.76 -41.66 -12.36
C PRO A 161 -34.63 -42.63 -11.96
N ALA A 162 -34.12 -43.41 -12.92
CA ALA A 162 -32.97 -44.29 -12.75
C ALA A 162 -31.61 -43.61 -13.08
N ALA A 163 -31.63 -42.41 -13.68
CA ALA A 163 -30.42 -41.71 -14.09
C ALA A 163 -29.75 -40.98 -12.91
N THR A 164 -28.42 -41.01 -12.90
CA THR A 164 -27.60 -40.29 -11.91
C THR A 164 -27.61 -38.78 -12.17
N PHE A 165 -27.28 -37.97 -11.16
CA PHE A 165 -27.22 -36.51 -11.31
C PHE A 165 -26.34 -36.06 -12.49
N GLY A 166 -25.21 -36.73 -12.73
CA GLY A 166 -24.32 -36.44 -13.85
C GLY A 166 -24.93 -36.76 -15.22
N GLU A 167 -25.73 -37.82 -15.33
CA GLU A 167 -26.45 -38.18 -16.56
C GLU A 167 -27.60 -37.22 -16.84
N VAL A 168 -28.34 -36.80 -15.81
CA VAL A 168 -29.37 -35.75 -15.92
C VAL A 168 -28.75 -34.43 -16.41
N GLN A 169 -27.57 -34.06 -15.90
CA GLN A 169 -26.86 -32.85 -16.35
C GLN A 169 -26.41 -32.95 -17.82
N LYS A 170 -25.98 -34.13 -18.29
CA LYS A 170 -25.65 -34.37 -19.70
C LYS A 170 -26.88 -34.24 -20.59
N LEU A 171 -28.00 -34.87 -20.22
CA LEU A 171 -29.27 -34.77 -20.94
C LEU A 171 -29.77 -33.32 -21.03
N LEU A 172 -29.64 -32.54 -19.95
CA LEU A 172 -29.95 -31.10 -19.97
C LEU A 172 -29.05 -30.32 -20.92
N SER A 173 -27.76 -30.64 -20.98
CA SER A 173 -26.84 -29.98 -21.92
C SER A 173 -27.16 -30.30 -23.38
N GLU A 174 -27.66 -31.51 -23.66
CA GLU A 174 -28.14 -31.90 -24.99
C GLU A 174 -29.46 -31.20 -25.34
N LYS A 175 -30.42 -31.15 -24.39
CA LYS A 175 -31.68 -30.40 -24.56
C LYS A 175 -31.43 -28.91 -24.83
N TRP A 176 -30.43 -28.29 -24.18
CA TRP A 176 -30.06 -26.89 -24.42
C TRP A 176 -29.54 -26.64 -25.84
N LYS A 177 -28.80 -27.58 -26.44
CA LYS A 177 -28.27 -27.44 -27.81
C LYS A 177 -29.36 -27.47 -28.88
N VAL A 178 -30.52 -28.07 -28.57
CA VAL A 178 -31.65 -28.23 -29.49
C VAL A 178 -32.81 -27.30 -29.13
N VAL A 179 -32.65 -26.48 -28.07
CA VAL A 179 -33.68 -25.54 -27.62
C VAL A 179 -33.96 -24.51 -28.71
N THR A 180 -35.22 -24.10 -28.83
CA THR A 180 -35.59 -23.13 -29.87
C THR A 180 -34.97 -21.76 -29.56
N PRO A 181 -34.62 -20.94 -30.58
CA PRO A 181 -34.08 -19.61 -30.36
C PRO A 181 -35.00 -18.72 -29.51
N GLU A 182 -36.32 -18.93 -29.59
CA GLU A 182 -37.32 -18.20 -28.81
C GLU A 182 -37.25 -18.57 -27.32
N GLU A 183 -37.18 -19.86 -26.98
CA GLU A 183 -37.01 -20.30 -25.59
C GLU A 183 -35.63 -19.91 -25.04
N GLN A 184 -34.57 -20.03 -25.85
CA GLN A 184 -33.23 -19.59 -25.48
C GLN A 184 -33.22 -18.09 -25.12
N ALA A 185 -33.89 -17.26 -25.92
CA ALA A 185 -33.99 -15.82 -25.68
C ALA A 185 -34.65 -15.48 -24.33
N THR A 186 -35.63 -16.27 -23.87
CA THR A 186 -36.24 -16.05 -22.54
C THR A 186 -35.24 -16.24 -21.41
N PHE A 187 -34.40 -17.28 -21.49
CA PHE A 187 -33.37 -17.56 -20.49
C PHE A 187 -32.18 -16.59 -20.58
N GLU A 188 -31.86 -16.11 -21.79
CA GLU A 188 -30.87 -15.04 -21.98
C GLU A 188 -31.33 -13.71 -21.38
N GLU A 189 -32.61 -13.38 -21.48
CA GLU A 189 -33.17 -12.18 -20.83
C GLU A 189 -33.12 -12.30 -19.30
N LEU A 190 -33.45 -13.47 -18.74
CA LEU A 190 -33.33 -13.74 -17.29
C LEU A 190 -31.87 -13.64 -16.81
N ALA A 191 -30.93 -14.21 -17.57
CA ALA A 191 -29.50 -14.09 -17.27
C ALA A 191 -28.99 -12.65 -17.38
N ALA A 192 -29.49 -11.87 -18.34
CA ALA A 192 -29.16 -10.45 -18.46
C ALA A 192 -29.67 -9.63 -17.25
N LYS A 193 -30.90 -9.90 -16.79
CA LYS A 193 -31.46 -9.30 -15.57
C LYS A 193 -30.64 -9.67 -14.33
N ASP A 194 -30.24 -10.94 -14.20
CA ASP A 194 -29.43 -11.38 -13.05
C ASP A 194 -28.00 -10.82 -13.09
N ALA A 195 -27.42 -10.65 -14.28
CA ALA A 195 -26.14 -9.97 -14.46
C ALA A 195 -26.21 -8.49 -14.04
N LEU A 196 -27.34 -7.80 -14.26
CA LEU A 196 -27.57 -6.44 -13.77
C LEU A 196 -27.72 -6.41 -12.23
N ARG A 197 -28.51 -7.34 -11.66
CA ARG A 197 -28.63 -7.52 -10.20
C ARG A 197 -27.26 -7.70 -9.54
N TYR A 198 -26.47 -8.67 -10.02
CA TYR A 198 -25.15 -8.96 -9.45
C TYR A 198 -24.20 -7.76 -9.54
N LYS A 199 -24.21 -7.01 -10.65
CA LYS A 199 -23.41 -5.79 -10.77
C LYS A 199 -23.80 -4.74 -9.74
N ALA A 200 -25.11 -4.48 -9.57
CA ALA A 200 -25.60 -3.52 -8.58
C ALA A 200 -25.25 -3.94 -7.14
N GLU A 201 -25.52 -5.20 -6.78
CA GLU A 201 -25.18 -5.75 -5.45
C GLU A 201 -23.66 -5.71 -5.18
N MET A 202 -22.83 -6.02 -6.19
CA MET A 202 -21.37 -5.95 -6.05
C MET A 202 -20.86 -4.52 -5.86
N GLU A 203 -21.46 -3.54 -6.55
CA GLU A 203 -21.11 -2.13 -6.35
C GLU A 203 -21.44 -1.65 -4.93
N GLU A 204 -22.58 -2.06 -4.38
CA GLU A 204 -22.96 -1.77 -2.99
C GLU A 204 -22.05 -2.48 -1.99
N TYR A 205 -21.79 -3.77 -2.18
CA TYR A 205 -20.86 -4.53 -1.35
C TYR A 205 -19.46 -3.91 -1.33
N ASN A 206 -18.94 -3.50 -2.48
CA ASN A 206 -17.63 -2.85 -2.57
C ASN A 206 -17.60 -1.51 -1.82
N LYS A 207 -18.69 -0.72 -1.85
CA LYS A 207 -18.79 0.52 -1.06
C LYS A 207 -18.77 0.24 0.45
N VAL A 208 -19.54 -0.75 0.90
CA VAL A 208 -19.58 -1.14 2.33
C VAL A 208 -18.22 -1.68 2.80
N GLN A 209 -17.54 -2.47 1.97
CA GLN A 209 -16.20 -2.95 2.28
C GLN A 209 -15.19 -1.80 2.34
N ALA A 210 -15.30 -0.80 1.45
CA ALA A 210 -14.44 0.37 1.49
C ALA A 210 -14.62 1.18 2.78
N THR A 211 -15.87 1.39 3.23
CA THR A 211 -16.14 2.09 4.50
C THR A 211 -15.65 1.28 5.70
N LEU A 212 -15.91 -0.03 5.73
CA LEU A 212 -15.46 -0.91 6.81
C LEU A 212 -13.93 -0.93 6.94
N ASN A 213 -13.22 -1.01 5.82
CA ASN A 213 -11.75 -1.00 5.82
C ASN A 213 -11.19 0.36 6.28
N HIS A 214 -11.83 1.46 5.89
CA HIS A 214 -11.48 2.80 6.36
C HIS A 214 -11.70 2.94 7.88
N GLU A 215 -12.86 2.51 8.39
CA GLU A 215 -13.17 2.51 9.82
C GLU A 215 -12.20 1.63 10.62
N LYS A 216 -11.89 0.43 10.12
CA LYS A 216 -10.92 -0.47 10.75
C LYS A 216 -9.53 0.18 10.83
N SER A 217 -9.09 0.82 9.75
CA SER A 217 -7.81 1.54 9.72
C SER A 217 -7.79 2.72 10.69
N ALA A 218 -8.91 3.46 10.82
CA ALA A 218 -9.05 4.56 11.77
C ALA A 218 -9.01 4.07 13.22
N LEU A 219 -9.67 2.94 13.53
CA LEU A 219 -9.64 2.31 14.86
C LEU A 219 -8.24 1.82 15.24
N GLU A 220 -7.52 1.21 14.30
CA GLU A 220 -6.14 0.76 14.52
C GLU A 220 -5.19 1.93 14.79
N LEU A 221 -5.37 3.05 14.09
CA LEU A 221 -4.61 4.27 14.33
C LEU A 221 -4.91 4.86 15.71
N LEU A 222 -6.18 4.91 16.11
CA LEU A 222 -6.59 5.37 17.45
C LEU A 222 -5.99 4.48 18.55
N GLN A 223 -6.04 3.16 18.39
CA GLN A 223 -5.46 2.22 19.34
C GLN A 223 -3.95 2.43 19.46
N ARG A 224 -3.25 2.59 18.33
CA ARG A 224 -1.80 2.86 18.32
C ARG A 224 -1.46 4.17 19.04
N GLN A 225 -2.28 5.22 18.89
CA GLN A 225 -2.10 6.48 19.63
C GLN A 225 -2.28 6.28 21.13
N GLN A 226 -3.33 5.57 21.56
CA GLN A 226 -3.56 5.26 22.98
C GLN A 226 -2.39 4.46 23.59
N GLU A 227 -1.85 3.48 22.86
CA GLU A 227 -0.68 2.70 23.30
C GLU A 227 0.57 3.58 23.44
N GLN A 228 0.76 4.54 22.54
CA GLN A 228 1.87 5.50 22.62
C GLN A 228 1.73 6.43 23.83
N GLU A 229 0.55 6.99 24.08
CA GLU A 229 0.28 7.83 25.25
C GLU A 229 0.49 7.04 26.55
N LEU A 230 0.01 5.80 26.60
CA LEU A 230 0.20 4.90 27.74
C LEU A 230 1.69 4.63 28.00
N ALA A 231 2.47 4.38 26.96
CA ALA A 231 3.91 4.14 27.08
C ALA A 231 4.66 5.37 27.61
N LEU A 232 4.27 6.57 27.18
CA LEU A 232 4.85 7.83 27.68
C LEU A 232 4.50 8.07 29.15
N GLU A 233 3.26 7.80 29.56
CA GLU A 233 2.84 7.94 30.96
C GLU A 233 3.58 6.94 31.86
N LEU A 234 3.75 5.70 31.43
CA LEU A 234 4.56 4.69 32.13
C LEU A 234 6.03 5.14 32.29
N LEU A 235 6.61 5.74 31.25
CA LEU A 235 7.98 6.27 31.32
C LEU A 235 8.07 7.41 32.34
N ARG A 236 7.09 8.32 32.35
CA ARG A 236 7.01 9.43 33.31
C ARG A 236 6.95 8.92 34.75
N GLN A 237 6.09 7.92 35.00
CA GLN A 237 5.97 7.30 36.32
C GLN A 237 7.27 6.61 36.76
N TYR A 238 7.95 5.92 35.85
CA TYR A 238 9.25 5.30 36.12
C TYR A 238 10.33 6.34 36.45
N GLN A 239 10.37 7.46 35.72
CA GLN A 239 11.30 8.56 36.01
C GLN A 239 11.02 9.20 37.37
N ALA A 240 9.75 9.40 37.74
CA ALA A 240 9.38 9.90 39.06
C ALA A 240 9.83 8.93 40.17
N HIS A 241 9.61 7.62 39.99
CA HIS A 241 10.07 6.61 40.93
C HIS A 241 11.61 6.54 41.03
N GLN A 242 12.34 6.71 39.92
CA GLN A 242 13.80 6.82 39.93
C GLN A 242 14.27 7.99 40.80
N GLN A 243 13.65 9.16 40.65
CA GLN A 243 13.94 10.34 41.46
C GLN A 243 13.63 10.12 42.95
N GLU A 244 12.50 9.49 43.26
CA GLU A 244 12.13 9.16 44.64
C GLU A 244 13.11 8.16 45.28
N VAL A 245 13.49 7.11 44.55
CA VAL A 245 14.51 6.14 45.00
C VAL A 245 15.86 6.82 45.21
N GLU A 246 16.23 7.77 44.36
CA GLU A 246 17.47 8.54 44.49
C GLU A 246 17.46 9.47 45.70
N GLN A 247 16.31 10.07 46.03
CA GLN A 247 16.11 10.85 47.26
C GLN A 247 16.14 9.98 48.53
N LEU A 248 15.74 8.71 48.44
CA LEU A 248 15.69 7.77 49.56
C LEU A 248 17.00 7.00 49.81
N LYS A 249 18.00 7.11 48.92
CA LYS A 249 19.32 6.50 49.17
C LYS A 249 19.95 7.16 50.41
N PRO A 250 20.30 6.38 51.45
CA PRO A 250 20.98 6.95 52.62
C PRO A 250 22.29 7.55 52.15
N ASN A 251 22.51 8.80 52.53
CA ASN A 251 23.64 9.63 52.13
C ASN A 251 24.94 9.07 52.75
N LYS A 252 25.44 7.96 52.18
CA LYS A 252 26.76 7.42 52.47
C LYS A 252 27.71 8.36 51.74
N LYS A 253 28.05 9.46 52.40
CA LYS A 253 29.05 10.42 51.93
C LYS A 253 30.32 9.61 51.63
N GLU A 254 30.56 9.31 50.36
CA GLU A 254 31.91 9.10 49.89
C GLU A 254 32.63 10.42 50.23
N GLU A 255 33.53 10.36 51.21
CA GLU A 255 34.40 11.50 51.48
C GLU A 255 35.22 11.72 50.22
N ASP A 256 34.87 12.79 49.50
CA ASP A 256 35.56 13.28 48.31
C ASP A 256 37.08 13.21 48.56
N PRO A 257 37.84 12.40 47.80
CA PRO A 257 39.28 12.23 47.99
C PRO A 257 40.07 13.54 47.96
N ASP A 258 39.52 14.56 47.29
CA ASP A 258 40.12 15.88 47.12
C ASP A 258 39.74 16.85 48.26
N LYS A 259 38.87 16.47 49.20
CA LYS A 259 38.49 17.34 50.31
C LYS A 259 39.69 17.60 51.23
N PRO A 260 40.08 18.87 51.46
CA PRO A 260 41.18 19.20 52.36
C PRO A 260 40.99 18.56 53.74
N LYS A 261 42.06 17.97 54.27
CA LYS A 261 42.05 17.37 55.61
C LYS A 261 41.93 18.46 56.65
N ARG A 262 41.05 18.26 57.63
CA ARG A 262 40.81 19.19 58.75
C ARG A 262 42.12 19.63 59.42
N ALA A 263 42.19 20.92 59.80
CA ALA A 263 43.33 21.45 60.53
C ALA A 263 43.61 20.65 61.81
N GLN A 264 44.89 20.34 62.04
CA GLN A 264 45.32 19.71 63.29
C GLN A 264 45.32 20.73 64.43
N THR A 265 44.78 20.32 65.58
CA THR A 265 44.78 21.15 66.79
C THR A 265 46.15 21.11 67.48
N ALA A 266 46.41 22.09 68.36
CA ALA A 266 47.67 22.18 69.12
C ALA A 266 47.97 20.87 69.89
N PHE A 267 46.93 20.25 70.46
CA PHE A 267 47.02 18.95 71.11
C PHE A 267 47.40 17.82 70.14
N LEU A 268 46.91 17.81 68.90
CA LEU A 268 47.26 16.78 67.92
C LEU A 268 48.72 16.87 67.47
N PHE A 269 49.27 18.08 67.30
CA PHE A 269 50.70 18.27 67.06
C PHE A 269 51.55 17.79 68.23
N TYR A 270 51.16 18.15 69.47
CA TYR A 270 51.82 17.66 70.67
C TYR A 270 51.74 16.12 70.78
N SER A 271 50.55 15.56 70.57
CA SER A 271 50.30 14.13 70.63
C SER A 271 51.06 13.35 69.57
N THR A 272 51.20 13.87 68.35
CA THR A 272 51.95 13.22 67.28
C THR A 272 53.45 13.25 67.54
N GLN A 273 53.99 14.37 68.02
CA GLN A 273 55.40 14.46 68.42
C GLN A 273 55.68 13.53 69.60
N ARG A 274 54.83 13.55 70.63
CA ARG A 274 55.01 12.74 71.82
C ARG A 274 54.83 11.25 71.57
N ARG A 275 53.92 10.87 70.66
CA ARG A 275 53.78 9.48 70.18
C ARG A 275 55.04 8.99 69.49
N LYS A 276 55.76 9.83 68.73
CA LYS A 276 57.04 9.45 68.10
C LYS A 276 58.13 9.22 69.14
N GLU A 277 58.25 10.09 70.13
CA GLU A 277 59.23 9.96 71.23
C GLU A 277 58.97 8.74 72.12
N LEU A 278 57.70 8.36 72.30
CA LEU A 278 57.30 7.24 73.13
C LEU A 278 57.10 5.93 72.33
N ALA A 279 57.27 5.96 71.01
CA ALA A 279 57.17 4.77 70.14
C ALA A 279 58.23 3.72 70.49
N GLU A 280 59.38 4.13 71.00
CA GLU A 280 60.46 3.23 71.45
C GLU A 280 60.04 2.36 72.66
N LYS A 281 59.05 2.80 73.45
CA LYS A 281 58.63 2.12 74.68
C LYS A 281 57.59 1.02 74.48
N LYS A 282 57.13 0.77 73.23
CA LYS A 282 56.15 -0.28 72.86
C LYS A 282 54.90 -0.36 73.76
N ILE A 283 54.42 0.77 74.28
CA ILE A 283 53.19 0.87 75.09
C ILE A 283 51.97 0.82 74.16
N PRO A 284 50.86 0.14 74.51
CA PRO A 284 49.65 0.11 73.68
C PRO A 284 49.05 1.51 73.48
N PHE A 285 48.49 1.77 72.29
CA PHE A 285 47.99 3.09 71.87
C PHE A 285 47.00 3.72 72.87
N GLY A 286 46.11 2.93 73.47
CA GLY A 286 45.11 3.42 74.42
C GLY A 286 45.70 3.96 75.73
N GLU A 287 46.77 3.35 76.26
CA GLU A 287 47.47 3.82 77.47
C GLU A 287 48.36 5.02 77.16
N LEU A 288 49.03 4.98 76.00
CA LEU A 288 49.84 6.07 75.50
C LEU A 288 49.02 7.35 75.28
N ALA A 289 47.82 7.23 74.70
CA ALA A 289 46.93 8.37 74.48
C ALA A 289 46.45 9.01 75.80
N LYS A 290 46.16 8.19 76.83
CA LYS A 290 45.79 8.69 78.17
C LYS A 290 46.95 9.45 78.82
N GLN A 291 48.15 8.89 78.78
CA GLN A 291 49.35 9.54 79.32
C GLN A 291 49.61 10.90 78.65
N ILE A 292 49.51 10.96 77.32
CA ILE A 292 49.71 12.21 76.55
C ILE A 292 48.63 13.25 76.88
N GLY A 293 47.38 12.83 77.07
CA GLY A 293 46.29 13.71 77.49
C GLY A 293 46.54 14.35 78.85
N GLU A 294 46.97 13.57 79.82
CA GLU A 294 47.35 14.06 81.16
C GLU A 294 48.60 14.94 81.14
N GLU A 295 49.59 14.61 80.32
CA GLU A 295 50.79 15.45 80.14
C GLU A 295 50.42 16.81 79.54
N TRP A 296 49.50 16.84 78.57
CA TRP A 296 49.03 18.10 77.94
C TRP A 296 48.28 19.01 78.91
N THR A 297 47.40 18.47 79.76
CA THR A 297 46.66 19.27 80.75
C THR A 297 47.59 19.87 81.81
N LYS A 298 48.63 19.13 82.21
CA LYS A 298 49.68 19.57 83.15
C LYS A 298 50.75 20.46 82.51
N LEU A 299 50.81 20.54 81.17
CA LEU A 299 51.79 21.35 80.45
C LEU A 299 51.53 22.84 80.65
N SER A 300 52.57 23.62 80.95
CA SER A 300 52.45 25.07 81.13
C SER A 300 52.26 25.81 79.80
N ASP A 301 51.62 26.98 79.85
CA ASP A 301 51.28 27.79 78.67
C ASP A 301 52.51 28.11 77.81
N LYS A 302 53.69 28.30 78.45
CA LYS A 302 54.96 28.53 77.74
C LYS A 302 55.35 27.36 76.82
N LYS A 303 55.06 26.12 77.22
CA LYS A 303 55.35 24.91 76.44
C LYS A 303 54.22 24.56 75.46
N LYS A 304 53.00 25.07 75.67
CA LYS A 304 51.85 24.96 74.74
C LYS A 304 51.93 25.95 73.58
N LYS A 305 52.42 27.17 73.82
CA LYS A 305 52.62 28.23 72.81
C LYS A 305 53.21 27.79 71.45
N PRO A 306 54.30 27.01 71.36
CA PRO A 306 54.82 26.58 70.06
C PRO A 306 53.84 25.68 69.31
N PHE A 307 53.04 24.86 69.99
CA PHE A 307 52.02 24.00 69.39
C PHE A 307 50.76 24.77 69.00
N GLU A 308 50.40 25.80 69.77
CA GLU A 308 49.31 26.74 69.44
C GLU A 308 49.65 27.52 68.17
N ALA A 309 50.88 28.04 68.05
CA ALA A 309 51.33 28.72 66.84
C ALA A 309 51.36 27.79 65.59
N LEU A 310 51.70 26.50 65.76
CA LEU A 310 51.61 25.50 64.69
C LEU A 310 50.15 25.21 64.30
N ALA A 311 49.25 25.14 65.28
CA ALA A 311 47.83 24.93 65.05
C ALA A 311 47.17 26.13 64.35
N GLU A 312 47.57 27.36 64.67
CA GLU A 312 47.09 28.57 63.99
C GLU A 312 47.51 28.60 62.52
N LYS A 313 48.77 28.24 62.21
CA LYS A 313 49.26 28.13 60.83
C LYS A 313 48.51 27.06 60.04
N GLU A 314 48.26 25.91 60.66
CA GLU A 314 47.51 24.79 60.06
C GLU A 314 46.03 25.13 59.87
N ALA A 315 45.44 25.90 60.79
CA ALA A 315 44.09 26.43 60.68
C ALA A 315 43.97 27.43 59.52
N ALA A 316 44.96 28.31 59.35
CA ALA A 316 45.03 29.22 58.21
C ALA A 316 45.15 28.46 56.88
N ARG A 317 46.05 27.45 56.79
CA ARG A 317 46.16 26.60 55.59
C ARG A 317 44.83 25.93 55.25
N TYR A 318 44.18 25.30 56.23
CA TYR A 318 42.90 24.64 56.00
C TYR A 318 41.80 25.63 55.58
N ALA A 319 41.77 26.84 56.13
CA ALA A 319 40.81 27.87 55.71
C ALA A 319 41.03 28.26 54.24
N GLU A 320 42.27 28.49 53.82
CA GLU A 320 42.62 28.81 52.42
C GLU A 320 42.30 27.65 51.47
N GLU A 321 42.71 26.42 51.83
CA GLU A 321 42.41 25.21 51.03
C GLU A 321 40.91 24.93 50.92
N MET A 322 40.13 25.20 51.97
CA MET A 322 38.68 25.02 51.96
C MET A 322 37.98 26.03 51.06
N VAL A 323 38.45 27.29 51.00
CA VAL A 323 37.92 28.29 50.05
C VAL A 323 38.11 27.79 48.63
N VAL A 324 39.34 27.38 48.28
CA VAL A 324 39.66 26.83 46.95
C VAL A 324 38.82 25.58 46.64
N TYR A 325 38.68 24.67 47.60
CA TYR A 325 37.84 23.47 47.44
C TYR A 325 36.37 23.82 47.21
N THR A 326 35.82 24.78 47.98
CA THR A 326 34.42 25.21 47.83
C THR A 326 34.17 25.88 46.48
N GLU A 327 35.08 26.74 46.02
CA GLU A 327 34.98 27.40 44.72
C GLU A 327 35.07 26.37 43.57
N LYS A 328 36.02 25.44 43.63
CA LYS A 328 36.16 24.35 42.64
C LYS A 328 34.90 23.48 42.60
N LYS A 329 34.34 23.13 43.77
CA LYS A 329 33.14 22.30 43.85
C LYS A 329 31.90 23.00 43.32
N GLN A 330 31.76 24.31 43.58
CA GLN A 330 30.68 25.11 43.02
C GLN A 330 30.81 25.22 41.49
N ALA A 331 32.02 25.46 40.97
CA ALA A 331 32.27 25.49 39.53
C ALA A 331 31.94 24.14 38.84
N GLU A 332 32.35 23.02 39.43
CA GLU A 332 32.04 21.67 38.91
C GLU A 332 30.53 21.39 38.89
N GLN A 333 29.80 21.81 39.93
CA GLN A 333 28.34 21.67 39.99
C GLN A 333 27.63 22.54 38.95
N GLU A 334 28.11 23.75 38.69
CA GLU A 334 27.53 24.62 37.66
C GLU A 334 27.82 24.10 36.25
N VAL A 335 29.01 23.56 36.00
CA VAL A 335 29.33 22.88 34.73
C VAL A 335 28.41 21.66 34.53
N ALA A 336 28.24 20.81 35.54
CA ALA A 336 27.35 19.65 35.45
C ALA A 336 25.87 20.05 35.20
N LYS A 337 25.41 21.15 35.82
CA LYS A 337 24.05 21.70 35.55
C LYS A 337 23.93 22.25 34.13
N GLN A 338 24.94 22.94 33.63
CA GLN A 338 24.97 23.46 32.27
C GLN A 338 24.98 22.32 31.25
N GLU A 339 25.84 21.31 31.42
CA GLU A 339 25.87 20.12 30.56
C GLU A 339 24.53 19.37 30.58
N ALA A 340 23.90 19.22 31.74
CA ALA A 340 22.58 18.61 31.85
C ALA A 340 21.48 19.45 31.16
N ALA A 341 21.54 20.79 31.28
CA ALA A 341 20.61 21.69 30.62
C ALA A 341 20.81 21.69 29.09
N GLU A 342 22.06 21.65 28.61
CA GLU A 342 22.39 21.53 27.19
C GLU A 342 21.96 20.17 26.61
N ALA A 343 22.14 19.08 27.34
CA ALA A 343 21.64 17.76 26.96
C ALA A 343 20.10 17.75 26.84
N GLN A 344 19.40 18.41 27.77
CA GLN A 344 17.94 18.55 27.69
C GLN A 344 17.50 19.47 26.54
N ALA A 345 18.21 20.57 26.30
CA ALA A 345 17.93 21.48 25.20
C ALA A 345 18.16 20.83 23.83
N THR A 346 19.25 20.07 23.66
CA THR A 346 19.52 19.32 22.44
C THR A 346 18.42 18.28 22.17
N MET A 347 18.02 17.50 23.19
CA MET A 347 16.88 16.58 23.07
C MET A 347 15.58 17.29 22.68
N LEU A 348 15.28 18.46 23.26
CA LEU A 348 14.09 19.24 22.92
C LEU A 348 14.14 19.73 21.47
N THR A 349 15.28 20.24 21.01
CA THR A 349 15.43 20.69 19.62
C THR A 349 15.35 19.55 18.62
N GLU A 350 15.88 18.38 18.96
CA GLU A 350 15.75 17.17 18.13
C GLU A 350 14.29 16.70 18.06
N ALA A 351 13.59 16.69 19.19
CA ALA A 351 12.17 16.36 19.26
C ALA A 351 11.29 17.34 18.44
N LEU A 352 11.58 18.64 18.49
CA LEU A 352 10.87 19.65 17.69
C LEU A 352 11.13 19.48 16.18
N LYS A 353 12.38 19.19 15.78
CA LYS A 353 12.69 18.88 14.37
C LYS A 353 11.95 17.65 13.87
N LEU A 354 11.88 16.58 14.68
CA LEU A 354 11.11 15.37 14.38
C LEU A 354 9.60 15.66 14.25
N ALA A 355 9.06 16.52 15.11
CA ALA A 355 7.65 16.95 15.00
C ALA A 355 7.39 17.77 13.73
N ASP A 356 8.28 18.69 13.37
CA ASP A 356 8.18 19.46 12.13
C ASP A 356 8.32 18.60 10.88
N GLU A 357 9.21 17.59 10.89
CA GLU A 357 9.35 16.61 9.81
C GLU A 357 8.09 15.75 9.65
N LYS A 358 7.48 15.32 10.78
CA LYS A 358 6.21 14.60 10.77
C LYS A 358 5.09 15.46 10.20
N ASN A 359 4.95 16.70 10.66
CA ASN A 359 3.95 17.64 10.15
C ASN A 359 4.13 17.90 8.65
N LYS A 360 5.38 18.05 8.16
CA LYS A 360 5.69 18.17 6.72
C LYS A 360 5.29 16.91 5.94
N SER A 361 5.54 15.73 6.50
CA SER A 361 5.12 14.46 5.90
C SER A 361 3.60 14.36 5.80
N ASP A 362 2.88 14.76 6.85
CA ASP A 362 1.41 14.73 6.89
C ASP A 362 0.80 15.75 5.90
N THR A 363 1.42 16.93 5.75
CA THR A 363 1.01 17.91 4.71
C THR A 363 1.26 17.37 3.31
N MET A 364 2.42 16.75 3.04
CA MET A 364 2.71 16.16 1.73
C MET A 364 1.75 15.01 1.39
N LEU A 365 1.38 14.19 2.38
CA LEU A 365 0.40 13.12 2.20
C LEU A 365 -0.99 13.67 1.84
N THR A 366 -1.36 14.79 2.46
CA THR A 366 -2.63 15.47 2.21
C THR A 366 -2.67 16.11 0.81
N GLU A 367 -1.57 16.75 0.39
CA GLU A 367 -1.41 17.30 -0.96
C GLU A 367 -1.42 16.19 -2.02
N ALA A 368 -0.72 15.08 -1.78
CA ALA A 368 -0.74 13.91 -2.66
C ALA A 368 -2.15 13.33 -2.81
N ALA A 369 -2.92 13.25 -1.73
CA ALA A 369 -4.31 12.81 -1.76
C ALA A 369 -5.22 13.78 -2.54
N GLN A 370 -4.98 15.10 -2.47
CA GLN A 370 -5.70 16.08 -3.28
C GLN A 370 -5.37 15.96 -4.77
N LEU A 371 -4.09 15.77 -5.11
CA LEU A 371 -3.66 15.59 -6.50
C LEU A 371 -4.25 14.30 -7.12
N LEU A 372 -4.34 13.22 -6.35
CA LEU A 372 -5.01 11.99 -6.81
C LEU A 372 -6.50 12.22 -7.09
N LYS A 373 -7.22 12.92 -6.20
CA LYS A 373 -8.63 13.29 -6.43
C LYS A 373 -8.80 14.18 -7.66
N GLN A 374 -7.84 15.08 -7.92
CA GLN A 374 -7.87 15.92 -9.11
C GLN A 374 -7.65 15.09 -10.37
N LYS A 375 -6.67 14.18 -10.35
CA LYS A 375 -6.40 13.26 -11.45
C LYS A 375 -7.61 12.36 -11.78
N GLU A 376 -8.29 11.82 -10.78
CA GLU A 376 -9.52 11.04 -10.98
C GLU A 376 -10.65 11.85 -11.63
N LYS A 377 -10.79 13.14 -11.27
CA LYS A 377 -11.75 14.05 -11.91
C LYS A 377 -11.38 14.33 -13.36
N ASP A 378 -10.10 14.58 -13.63
CA ASP A 378 -9.60 14.88 -14.97
C ASP A 378 -9.72 13.66 -15.89
N ASP A 379 -9.40 12.46 -15.41
CA ASP A 379 -9.59 11.19 -16.13
C ASP A 379 -11.08 10.93 -16.42
N LEU A 380 -11.97 11.27 -15.49
CA LEU A 380 -13.42 11.16 -15.68
C LEU A 380 -13.93 12.19 -16.71
N ALA A 381 -13.39 13.41 -16.70
CA ALA A 381 -13.70 14.44 -17.68
C ALA A 381 -13.26 14.03 -19.09
N LEU A 382 -12.02 13.53 -19.23
CA LEU A 382 -11.48 13.01 -20.48
C LEU A 382 -12.34 11.87 -21.02
N LYS A 383 -12.77 10.93 -20.15
CA LYS A 383 -13.64 9.82 -20.56
C LYS A 383 -15.03 10.28 -21.00
N LYS A 384 -15.56 11.36 -20.43
CA LYS A 384 -16.83 11.98 -20.89
C LYS A 384 -16.64 12.66 -22.24
N GLU A 385 -15.54 13.38 -22.43
CA GLU A 385 -15.22 14.05 -23.69
C GLU A 385 -15.03 13.03 -24.83
N GLN A 386 -14.27 11.96 -24.61
CA GLN A 386 -14.11 10.88 -25.58
C GLN A 386 -15.45 10.21 -25.94
N ARG A 387 -16.37 10.04 -24.98
CA ARG A 387 -17.73 9.53 -25.26
C ARG A 387 -18.55 10.51 -26.09
N ALA A 388 -18.43 11.81 -25.81
CA ALA A 388 -19.10 12.84 -26.58
C ALA A 388 -18.58 12.91 -28.02
N GLN A 389 -17.26 12.83 -28.22
CA GLN A 389 -16.64 12.76 -29.54
C GLN A 389 -17.08 11.51 -30.32
N LYS A 390 -17.07 10.32 -29.71
CA LYS A 390 -17.58 9.09 -30.36
C LYS A 390 -19.05 9.20 -30.75
N LYS A 391 -19.87 9.85 -29.92
CA LYS A 391 -21.28 10.09 -30.23
C LYS A 391 -21.43 11.09 -31.38
N ALA A 392 -20.69 12.19 -31.38
CA ALA A 392 -20.69 13.17 -32.45
C ALA A 392 -20.27 12.56 -33.80
N ILE A 393 -19.22 11.72 -33.80
CA ILE A 393 -18.77 10.97 -34.98
C ILE A 393 -19.86 10.01 -35.48
N LYS A 394 -20.52 9.28 -34.57
CA LYS A 394 -21.62 8.37 -34.93
C LYS A 394 -22.84 9.12 -35.49
N ASP A 395 -23.18 10.27 -34.92
CA ASP A 395 -24.32 11.08 -35.34
C ASP A 395 -24.05 11.82 -36.67
N ALA A 396 -22.78 12.18 -36.93
CA ALA A 396 -22.34 12.80 -38.18
C ALA A 396 -22.09 11.81 -39.34
N HIS A 397 -22.02 10.50 -39.05
CA HIS A 397 -21.80 9.47 -40.07
C HIS A 397 -22.95 9.48 -41.11
N PRO A 398 -22.66 9.72 -42.41
CA PRO A 398 -23.68 9.74 -43.45
C PRO A 398 -24.47 8.44 -43.51
N LYS A 399 -25.80 8.52 -43.64
CA LYS A 399 -26.67 7.34 -43.73
C LYS A 399 -26.83 6.91 -45.17
N ARG A 400 -26.79 5.59 -45.39
CA ARG A 400 -26.99 5.02 -46.73
C ARG A 400 -28.41 5.33 -47.23
N PRO A 401 -28.56 5.92 -48.42
CA PRO A 401 -29.86 6.31 -48.95
C PRO A 401 -30.68 5.08 -49.33
N GLY A 402 -32.01 5.24 -49.33
CA GLY A 402 -32.94 4.16 -49.66
C GLY A 402 -32.83 3.71 -51.11
N SER A 403 -33.02 2.41 -51.35
CA SER A 403 -33.20 1.85 -52.70
C SER A 403 -34.42 2.45 -53.41
N ALA A 404 -34.52 2.31 -54.73
CA ALA A 404 -35.65 2.78 -55.55
C ALA A 404 -37.02 2.38 -54.97
N TYR A 405 -37.12 1.14 -54.47
CA TYR A 405 -38.31 0.63 -53.76
C TYR A 405 -38.62 1.40 -52.47
N VAL A 406 -37.60 1.80 -51.70
CA VAL A 406 -37.76 2.50 -50.42
C VAL A 406 -38.20 3.95 -50.66
N LEU A 407 -37.63 4.62 -51.66
CA LEU A 407 -37.99 5.99 -52.04
C LEU A 407 -39.42 6.06 -52.59
N TRP A 408 -39.77 5.16 -53.52
CA TRP A 408 -41.15 5.00 -53.97
C TRP A 408 -42.08 4.61 -52.81
N GLY A 409 -41.59 3.72 -51.95
CA GLY A 409 -42.32 3.23 -50.80
C GLY A 409 -42.66 4.31 -49.77
N GLN A 410 -41.85 5.35 -49.63
CA GLN A 410 -42.15 6.47 -48.73
C GLN A 410 -43.34 7.29 -49.22
N GLU A 411 -43.41 7.57 -50.52
CA GLU A 411 -44.53 8.30 -51.13
C GLU A 411 -45.81 7.46 -51.12
N GLU A 412 -45.70 6.19 -51.52
CA GLU A 412 -46.85 5.32 -51.65
C GLU A 412 -47.38 4.83 -50.29
N ARG A 413 -46.53 4.72 -49.25
CA ARG A 413 -47.00 4.49 -47.87
C ARG A 413 -47.90 5.62 -47.39
N VAL A 414 -47.62 6.87 -47.77
CA VAL A 414 -48.48 8.01 -47.41
C VAL A 414 -49.82 7.92 -48.14
N ASN A 415 -49.83 7.46 -49.40
CA ASN A 415 -51.06 7.24 -50.16
C ASN A 415 -51.89 6.08 -49.58
N ILE A 416 -51.27 4.93 -49.30
CA ILE A 416 -51.93 3.77 -48.69
C ILE A 416 -52.47 4.12 -47.29
N LYS A 417 -51.74 4.91 -46.50
CA LYS A 417 -52.19 5.33 -45.16
C LYS A 417 -53.33 6.37 -45.21
N LYS A 418 -53.45 7.14 -46.29
CA LYS A 418 -54.60 8.02 -46.53
C LYS A 418 -55.83 7.25 -46.98
N GLU A 419 -55.65 6.25 -47.84
CA GLU A 419 -56.71 5.35 -48.32
C GLU A 419 -57.18 4.40 -47.20
N PHE A 420 -56.28 4.01 -46.31
CA PHE A 420 -56.53 3.06 -45.22
C PHE A 420 -55.88 3.52 -43.90
N PRO A 421 -56.50 4.47 -43.17
CA PRO A 421 -55.93 5.06 -41.96
C PRO A 421 -55.81 4.09 -40.78
N GLU A 422 -56.69 3.09 -40.72
CA GLU A 422 -56.81 2.11 -39.63
C GLU A 422 -55.96 0.84 -39.88
N LEU A 423 -55.30 0.71 -41.05
CA LEU A 423 -54.52 -0.49 -41.34
C LEU A 423 -53.21 -0.54 -40.57
N PRO A 424 -52.85 -1.68 -39.96
CA PRO A 424 -51.57 -1.85 -39.31
C PRO A 424 -50.41 -1.73 -40.31
N SER A 425 -49.29 -1.16 -39.87
CA SER A 425 -48.09 -0.90 -40.69
C SER A 425 -47.54 -2.15 -41.42
N ALA A 426 -47.74 -3.34 -40.84
CA ALA A 426 -47.40 -4.61 -41.47
C ALA A 426 -48.21 -4.87 -42.76
N GLU A 427 -49.50 -4.56 -42.75
CA GLU A 427 -50.39 -4.77 -43.89
C GLU A 427 -50.16 -3.72 -44.99
N VAL A 428 -49.90 -2.47 -44.57
CA VAL A 428 -49.44 -1.40 -45.48
C VAL A 428 -48.16 -1.80 -46.21
N THR A 429 -47.24 -2.49 -45.53
CA THR A 429 -45.98 -2.96 -46.14
C THR A 429 -46.20 -4.10 -47.14
N LYS A 430 -47.16 -5.01 -46.89
CA LYS A 430 -47.53 -6.05 -47.87
C LYS A 430 -48.16 -5.44 -49.12
N MET A 431 -49.13 -4.54 -48.96
CA MET A 431 -49.74 -3.82 -50.08
C MET A 431 -48.70 -3.04 -50.89
N LEU A 432 -47.71 -2.46 -50.21
CA LEU A 432 -46.60 -1.77 -50.86
C LEU A 432 -45.73 -2.70 -51.70
N ASN A 433 -45.42 -3.91 -51.22
CA ASN A 433 -44.67 -4.91 -51.98
C ASN A 433 -45.41 -5.36 -53.25
N GLU A 434 -46.73 -5.58 -53.14
CA GLU A 434 -47.57 -5.98 -54.27
C GLU A 434 -47.69 -4.85 -55.29
N ARG A 435 -47.94 -3.62 -54.83
CA ARG A 435 -47.99 -2.43 -55.70
C ARG A 435 -46.64 -2.20 -56.40
N TRP A 436 -45.49 -2.40 -55.74
CA TRP A 436 -44.18 -2.25 -56.38
C TRP A 436 -43.97 -3.23 -57.52
N LYS A 437 -44.34 -4.51 -57.31
CA LYS A 437 -44.24 -5.57 -58.33
C LYS A 437 -45.14 -5.29 -59.54
N ALA A 438 -46.28 -4.64 -59.32
CA ALA A 438 -47.21 -4.25 -60.38
C ALA A 438 -46.85 -2.94 -61.10
N VAL A 439 -45.94 -2.11 -60.55
CA VAL A 439 -45.51 -0.85 -61.19
C VAL A 439 -44.72 -1.17 -62.48
N PRO A 440 -45.13 -0.65 -63.65
CA PRO A 440 -44.39 -0.80 -64.91
C PRO A 440 -43.00 -0.17 -64.84
N GLU A 441 -42.05 -0.69 -65.62
CA GLU A 441 -40.65 -0.22 -65.60
C GLU A 441 -40.52 1.28 -65.90
N ASP A 442 -41.34 1.80 -66.81
CA ASP A 442 -41.41 3.24 -67.12
C ASP A 442 -41.73 4.12 -65.90
N LYS A 443 -42.50 3.58 -64.95
CA LYS A 443 -42.85 4.26 -63.69
C LYS A 443 -41.85 3.96 -62.57
N ARG A 444 -41.00 2.93 -62.69
CA ARG A 444 -39.90 2.63 -61.77
C ARG A 444 -38.63 3.40 -62.12
N ALA A 445 -38.37 3.64 -63.40
CA ALA A 445 -37.23 4.39 -63.93
C ALA A 445 -36.93 5.70 -63.17
N PRO A 446 -37.90 6.61 -62.91
CA PRO A 446 -37.62 7.83 -62.16
C PRO A 446 -37.19 7.57 -60.71
N TYR A 447 -37.65 6.48 -60.09
CA TYR A 447 -37.22 6.10 -58.74
C TYR A 447 -35.87 5.40 -58.71
N GLN A 448 -35.53 4.67 -59.77
CA GLN A 448 -34.19 4.11 -59.98
C GLN A 448 -33.16 5.22 -60.17
N GLU A 449 -33.46 6.22 -61.00
CA GLU A 449 -32.60 7.40 -61.19
C GLU A 449 -32.45 8.20 -59.89
N LYS A 450 -33.54 8.45 -59.15
CA LYS A 450 -33.48 9.07 -57.82
C LYS A 450 -32.62 8.28 -56.83
N ALA A 451 -32.69 6.95 -56.83
CA ALA A 451 -31.88 6.10 -55.97
C ALA A 451 -30.39 6.13 -56.36
N MET A 452 -30.08 6.13 -57.66
CA MET A 452 -28.71 6.26 -58.17
C MET A 452 -28.11 7.62 -57.79
N ASN A 453 -28.85 8.71 -58.03
CA ASN A 453 -28.39 10.07 -57.68
C ASN A 453 -28.21 10.24 -56.18
N SER A 454 -29.14 9.70 -55.36
CA SER A 454 -29.00 9.73 -53.90
C SER A 454 -27.78 8.92 -53.43
N MET A 455 -27.52 7.75 -54.03
CA MET A 455 -26.34 6.93 -53.71
C MET A 455 -25.04 7.62 -54.13
N ALA A 456 -25.01 8.28 -55.30
CA ALA A 456 -23.86 9.09 -55.73
C ALA A 456 -23.59 10.23 -54.73
N GLN A 457 -24.64 10.92 -54.27
CA GLN A 457 -24.52 11.95 -53.24
C GLN A 457 -23.99 11.38 -51.92
N TYR A 458 -24.47 10.20 -51.51
CA TYR A 458 -23.96 9.50 -50.32
C TYR A 458 -22.48 9.17 -50.42
N HIS A 459 -21.98 8.76 -51.60
CA HIS A 459 -20.55 8.53 -51.79
C HIS A 459 -19.73 9.82 -51.66
N VAL A 460 -20.24 10.95 -52.15
CA VAL A 460 -19.62 12.27 -51.96
C VAL A 460 -19.62 12.68 -50.48
N ASP A 461 -20.76 12.55 -49.81
CA ASP A 461 -20.91 12.89 -48.40
C ASP A 461 -20.04 12.00 -47.49
N MET A 462 -19.91 10.71 -47.84
CA MET A 462 -19.03 9.76 -47.14
C MET A 462 -17.55 10.08 -47.40
N ALA A 463 -17.16 10.40 -48.63
CA ALA A 463 -15.80 10.81 -48.95
C ALA A 463 -15.42 12.09 -48.20
N LYS A 464 -16.35 13.06 -48.12
CA LYS A 464 -16.19 14.28 -47.32
C LYS A 464 -16.05 13.96 -45.82
N PHE A 465 -16.93 13.11 -45.28
CA PHE A 465 -16.87 12.67 -43.88
C PHE A 465 -15.55 11.96 -43.52
N VAL A 466 -15.04 11.10 -44.40
CA VAL A 466 -13.74 10.42 -44.22
C VAL A 466 -12.58 11.42 -44.33
N SER A 467 -12.65 12.41 -45.23
CA SER A 467 -11.62 13.46 -45.34
C SER A 467 -11.59 14.40 -44.14
N GLU A 468 -12.74 14.68 -43.53
CA GLU A 468 -12.87 15.53 -42.34
C GLU A 468 -12.56 14.76 -41.03
N ASN A 469 -12.60 13.42 -41.06
CA ASN A 469 -12.34 12.55 -39.91
C ASN A 469 -11.34 11.42 -40.27
N PRO A 470 -10.06 11.76 -40.50
CA PRO A 470 -9.04 10.82 -41.01
C PRO A 470 -8.75 9.62 -40.08
N GLU A 471 -9.02 9.72 -38.77
CA GLU A 471 -8.85 8.61 -37.82
C GLU A 471 -9.84 7.44 -38.03
N ILE A 472 -10.96 7.65 -38.74
CA ILE A 472 -11.98 6.62 -38.99
C ILE A 472 -11.53 5.64 -40.09
N SER A 473 -10.70 6.10 -41.03
CA SER A 473 -10.18 5.32 -42.18
C SER A 473 -9.37 4.08 -41.75
N ILE A 474 -8.78 4.12 -40.55
CA ILE A 474 -7.96 3.03 -40.00
C ILE A 474 -8.82 1.88 -39.44
N GLN A 475 -10.08 2.12 -39.06
CA GLN A 475 -10.95 1.08 -38.47
C GLN A 475 -11.80 0.33 -39.51
N GLN A 476 -12.09 0.95 -40.65
CA GLN A 476 -12.83 0.28 -41.75
C GLN A 476 -11.94 -0.65 -42.58
N THR A 477 -10.66 -0.31 -42.76
CA THR A 477 -9.67 -1.15 -43.48
C THR A 477 -9.36 -2.47 -42.75
N ILE A 478 -9.44 -2.51 -41.41
CA ILE A 478 -9.27 -3.74 -40.62
C ILE A 478 -10.49 -4.69 -40.72
N ALA A 479 -11.68 -4.17 -41.07
CA ALA A 479 -12.89 -4.98 -41.18
C ALA A 479 -13.03 -5.67 -42.55
N ASP A 480 -12.53 -5.06 -43.63
CA ASP A 480 -12.61 -5.62 -44.99
C ASP A 480 -11.47 -6.61 -45.31
N ASP A 481 -10.29 -6.47 -44.69
CA ASP A 481 -9.18 -7.45 -44.85
C ASP A 481 -9.42 -8.78 -44.09
N GLY A 482 -10.41 -8.82 -43.19
CA GLY A 482 -10.82 -10.04 -42.48
C GLY A 482 -11.89 -10.88 -43.19
N ALA A 483 -12.51 -10.36 -44.26
CA ALA A 483 -13.66 -10.99 -44.92
C ALA A 483 -13.35 -11.62 -46.29
N ASN A 484 -12.09 -11.60 -46.73
CA ASN A 484 -11.70 -12.05 -48.07
C ASN A 484 -10.71 -13.23 -48.09
N ASN A 485 -10.80 -14.14 -47.11
CA ASN A 485 -10.00 -15.37 -47.07
C ASN A 485 -10.84 -16.67 -46.98
N ASP A 486 -12.05 -16.69 -47.56
CA ASP A 486 -12.90 -17.90 -47.59
C ASP A 486 -13.48 -18.24 -48.98
N THR A 487 -12.94 -17.70 -50.08
CA THR A 487 -13.41 -18.04 -51.45
C THR A 487 -12.28 -18.30 -52.45
N ALA A 488 -11.25 -19.05 -52.02
CA ALA A 488 -10.25 -19.62 -52.92
C ALA A 488 -10.05 -21.12 -52.66
N SER A 489 -11.10 -21.93 -52.88
CA SER A 489 -10.95 -23.39 -53.03
C SER A 489 -12.12 -23.99 -53.82
N SER A 490 -12.12 -23.83 -55.14
CA SER A 490 -12.69 -24.80 -56.07
C SER A 490 -12.43 -24.36 -57.50
N GLY A 491 -11.51 -25.04 -58.19
CA GLY A 491 -11.39 -24.92 -59.65
C GLY A 491 -9.99 -25.13 -60.23
N ALA A 492 -9.39 -26.31 -60.04
CA ALA A 492 -8.26 -26.76 -60.84
C ALA A 492 -8.23 -28.29 -61.00
N SER A 493 -8.76 -28.79 -62.12
CA SER A 493 -8.36 -30.03 -62.83
C SER A 493 -9.08 -30.01 -64.18
N VAL A 494 -8.42 -29.55 -65.25
CA VAL A 494 -7.49 -30.29 -66.14
C VAL A 494 -8.24 -31.13 -67.17
N SER A 495 -8.00 -30.73 -68.43
CA SER A 495 -8.22 -31.39 -69.73
C SER A 495 -9.62 -31.38 -70.33
#